data_AF-A0A4V1ZAS6-F1
#
_entry.id   AF-A0A4V1ZAS6-F1
#
_cell.length_a   1.000
_cell.length_b   1.000
_cell.length_c   1.000
_cell.angle_alpha   90.00
_cell.angle_beta   90.00
_cell.angle_gamma   90.00
#
_symmetry.space_group_name_H-M   'P 1'
#
loop_
_entity.id
_entity.type
_entity.pdbx_description
1 polymer ?
#
loop_
_entity_poly.entity_id
_entity_poly.type
_entity_poly.pdbx_seq_one_letter_code
_entity_poly.pdbx_strand_id
1 'polypeptide(L)'
;MEINRSTAPEAEITALGRWLAGAQQLKDTITILGMNFLLLFGLLVFGLPIPGLVLYFLRWRLVRGKGSRAYATRLWACSLVHEVLCAALFASTELRAELHELADYLCLGYALGALLSAGGLLTTLTADSTSYPASDEPDPA
;
A
#
# COMPACT_ATOMS: atom_id res chain seq x y z
N MET A 1 -12.55 30.94 -25.71
CA MET A 1 -12.70 30.81 -24.25
C MET A 1 -11.92 29.57 -23.85
N GLU A 2 -10.61 29.73 -23.66
CA GLU A 2 -9.71 28.62 -23.30
C GLU A 2 -9.85 28.37 -21.80
N ILE A 3 -10.36 27.19 -21.44
CA ILE A 3 -10.39 26.74 -20.05
C ILE A 3 -8.94 26.36 -19.71
N ASN A 4 -8.22 27.32 -19.16
CA ASN A 4 -6.93 27.12 -18.53
C ASN A 4 -7.14 26.18 -17.33
N ARG A 5 -7.07 24.87 -17.58
CA ARG A 5 -6.98 23.85 -16.51
C ARG A 5 -5.64 24.07 -15.85
N SER A 6 -5.63 24.91 -14.82
CA SER A 6 -4.59 24.93 -13.81
C SER A 6 -4.42 23.50 -13.32
N THR A 7 -3.43 22.80 -13.86
CA THR A 7 -2.94 21.54 -13.32
C THR A 7 -2.29 21.92 -11.99
N ALA A 8 -3.11 21.93 -10.94
CA ALA A 8 -2.63 21.99 -9.58
C ALA A 8 -1.45 21.00 -9.48
N PRO A 9 -0.32 21.39 -8.87
CA PRO A 9 0.84 20.52 -8.79
C PRO A 9 0.37 19.20 -8.18
N GLU A 10 0.51 18.10 -8.94
CA GLU A 10 0.22 16.77 -8.41
C GLU A 10 1.09 16.63 -7.17
N ALA A 11 0.48 16.67 -5.98
CA ALA A 11 1.20 16.59 -4.72
C ALA A 11 2.10 15.35 -4.77
N GLU A 12 3.39 15.60 -4.88
CA GLU A 12 4.37 14.59 -5.23
C GLU A 12 4.49 13.60 -4.07
N ILE A 13 4.56 12.31 -4.37
CA ILE A 13 4.68 11.28 -3.32
C ILE A 13 6.01 11.49 -2.59
N THR A 14 5.92 11.65 -1.27
CA THR A 14 7.06 11.88 -0.40
C THR A 14 8.12 10.76 -0.53
N ALA A 15 9.38 11.08 -0.29
CA ALA A 15 10.47 10.09 -0.34
C ALA A 15 10.21 8.89 0.58
N LEU A 16 9.65 9.14 1.76
CA LEU A 16 9.23 8.11 2.71
C LEU A 16 8.09 7.24 2.13
N GLY A 17 7.08 7.85 1.51
CA GLY A 17 5.99 7.12 0.85
C GLY A 17 6.48 6.21 -0.27
N ARG A 18 7.49 6.63 -1.04
CA ARG A 18 8.15 5.80 -2.06
C ARG A 18 8.90 4.62 -1.44
N TRP A 19 9.64 4.86 -0.36
CA TRP A 19 10.38 3.81 0.34
C TRP A 19 9.44 2.77 0.94
N LEU A 20 8.35 3.21 1.57
CA LEU A 20 7.29 2.32 2.10
C LEU A 20 6.64 1.50 0.99
N ALA A 21 6.35 2.13 -0.17
CA ALA A 21 5.83 1.41 -1.33
C ALA A 21 6.83 0.33 -1.82
N GLY A 22 8.13 0.64 -1.83
CA GLY A 22 9.18 -0.31 -2.17
C GLY A 22 9.31 -1.46 -1.15
N ALA A 23 9.25 -1.17 0.15
CA ALA A 23 9.27 -2.17 1.21
C ALA A 23 8.06 -3.12 1.11
N GLN A 24 6.87 -2.59 0.86
CA GLN A 24 5.67 -3.39 0.62
C GLN A 24 5.84 -4.28 -0.62
N GLN A 25 6.44 -3.74 -1.70
CA GLN A 25 6.69 -4.49 -2.93
C GLN A 25 7.67 -5.64 -2.73
N LEU A 26 8.73 -5.41 -1.94
CA LEU A 26 9.69 -6.45 -1.59
C LEU A 26 9.02 -7.55 -0.77
N LYS A 27 8.27 -7.17 0.27
CA LYS A 27 7.48 -8.09 1.08
C LYS A 27 6.55 -8.92 0.20
N ASP A 28 5.76 -8.29 -0.67
CA ASP A 28 4.82 -9.01 -1.53
C ASP A 28 5.54 -9.95 -2.50
N THR A 29 6.71 -9.55 -3.01
CA THR A 29 7.54 -10.41 -3.85
C THR A 29 8.01 -11.64 -3.08
N ILE A 30 8.46 -11.47 -1.84
CA ILE A 30 8.84 -12.58 -0.95
C ILE A 30 7.63 -13.46 -0.66
N THR A 31 6.45 -12.90 -0.39
CA THR A 31 5.22 -13.66 -0.17
C THR A 31 4.81 -14.46 -1.41
N ILE A 32 4.88 -13.85 -2.61
CA ILE A 32 4.58 -14.52 -3.88
C ILE A 32 5.54 -15.68 -4.14
N LEU A 33 6.84 -15.48 -3.91
CA LEU A 33 7.84 -16.54 -4.04
C LEU A 33 7.68 -17.61 -2.95
N GLY A 34 7.40 -17.23 -1.71
CA GLY A 34 7.19 -18.17 -0.61
C GLY A 34 5.96 -19.04 -0.81
N MET A 35 4.92 -18.49 -1.42
CA MET A 35 3.67 -19.20 -1.72
C MET A 35 3.70 -19.97 -3.06
N ASN A 36 4.86 -20.10 -3.72
CA ASN A 36 5.13 -20.73 -5.03
C ASN A 36 4.12 -21.80 -5.54
N PHE A 37 3.65 -22.72 -4.69
CA PHE A 37 2.72 -23.80 -5.04
C PHE A 37 1.26 -23.60 -4.55
N LEU A 38 1.08 -22.95 -3.39
CA LEU A 38 -0.23 -22.65 -2.79
C LEU A 38 -0.96 -21.54 -3.53
N LEU A 39 -0.23 -20.57 -4.07
CA LEU A 39 -0.78 -19.55 -4.96
C LEU A 39 -1.42 -20.19 -6.18
N LEU A 40 -0.81 -21.22 -6.78
CA LEU A 40 -1.36 -21.84 -7.99
C LEU A 40 -2.72 -22.50 -7.71
N PHE A 41 -2.85 -23.22 -6.59
CA PHE A 41 -4.12 -23.85 -6.18
C PHE A 41 -5.15 -22.85 -5.65
N GLY A 42 -4.75 -21.90 -4.80
CA GLY A 42 -5.65 -20.87 -4.27
C GLY A 42 -6.13 -19.86 -5.31
N LEU A 43 -5.30 -19.53 -6.31
CA LEU A 43 -5.64 -18.68 -7.45
C LEU A 43 -6.67 -19.36 -8.36
N LEU A 44 -6.49 -20.66 -8.65
CA LEU A 44 -7.38 -21.43 -9.52
C LEU A 44 -8.72 -21.77 -8.88
N VAL A 45 -8.73 -22.06 -7.58
CA VAL A 45 -9.94 -22.60 -6.90
C VAL A 45 -10.77 -21.51 -6.22
N PHE A 46 -10.15 -20.46 -5.66
CA PHE A 46 -10.85 -19.47 -4.83
C PHE A 46 -10.68 -18.02 -5.27
N GLY A 47 -9.80 -17.72 -6.25
CA GLY A 47 -9.56 -16.35 -6.76
C GLY A 47 -9.01 -15.37 -5.71
N LEU A 48 -8.72 -15.85 -4.50
CA LEU A 48 -8.27 -15.06 -3.36
C LEU A 48 -6.99 -14.23 -3.57
N PRO A 49 -6.01 -14.66 -4.39
CA PRO A 49 -4.79 -13.89 -4.61
C PRO A 49 -4.94 -12.76 -5.64
N ILE A 50 -6.04 -12.72 -6.41
CA ILE A 50 -6.24 -11.75 -7.49
C ILE A 50 -6.19 -10.30 -6.96
N PRO A 51 -6.89 -9.93 -5.86
CA PRO A 51 -6.80 -8.58 -5.33
C PRO A 51 -5.38 -8.17 -4.93
N GLY A 52 -4.61 -9.10 -4.34
CA GLY A 52 -3.23 -8.84 -3.94
C GLY A 52 -2.31 -8.56 -5.14
N LEU A 53 -2.44 -9.35 -6.20
CA LEU A 53 -1.66 -9.14 -7.44
C LEU A 53 -2.03 -7.81 -8.12
N VAL A 54 -3.31 -7.46 -8.18
CA VAL A 54 -3.74 -6.17 -8.73
C VAL A 54 -3.13 -5.01 -7.93
N LEU A 55 -3.18 -5.08 -6.60
CA LEU A 55 -2.57 -4.05 -5.75
C LEU A 55 -1.04 -3.99 -5.92
N TYR A 56 -0.37 -5.14 -6.05
CA TYR A 56 1.06 -5.24 -6.34
C TYR A 56 1.45 -4.49 -7.63
N PHE A 57 0.73 -4.71 -8.73
CA PHE A 57 1.00 -4.02 -10.00
C PHE A 57 0.70 -2.53 -9.92
N LEU A 58 -0.41 -2.14 -9.29
CA LEU A 58 -0.80 -0.75 -9.12
C LEU A 58 0.21 0.04 -8.26
N ARG A 59 0.82 -0.62 -7.27
CA ARG A 59 1.80 0.00 -6.37
C ARG A 59 3.12 0.35 -7.07
N TRP A 60 3.43 -0.28 -8.20
CA TRP A 60 4.57 0.09 -9.04
C TRP A 60 4.54 1.57 -9.49
N ARG A 61 3.35 2.16 -9.60
CA ARG A 61 3.20 3.60 -9.87
C ARG A 61 3.71 4.44 -8.70
N LEU A 62 3.38 4.08 -7.46
CA LEU A 62 3.84 4.78 -6.25
C LEU A 62 5.34 4.64 -6.06
N VAL A 63 5.91 3.44 -6.33
CA VAL A 63 7.37 3.20 -6.27
C VAL A 63 8.12 4.15 -7.21
N ARG A 64 7.57 4.38 -8.41
CA ARG A 64 8.12 5.33 -9.39
C ARG A 64 7.86 6.80 -9.05
N GLY A 65 7.25 7.10 -7.90
CA GLY A 65 6.85 8.45 -7.50
C GLY A 65 5.72 9.05 -8.33
N LYS A 66 5.00 8.22 -9.10
CA LYS A 66 3.95 8.68 -10.03
C LYS A 66 2.56 8.48 -9.42
N GLY A 67 1.71 9.48 -9.60
CA GLY A 67 0.29 9.41 -9.26
C GLY A 67 -0.13 10.47 -8.25
N SER A 68 -1.40 10.83 -8.29
CA SER A 68 -1.98 11.82 -7.40
C SER A 68 -2.09 11.29 -5.96
N ARG A 69 -2.13 12.22 -5.01
CA ARG A 69 -2.39 11.91 -3.60
C ARG A 69 -3.67 11.10 -3.39
N ALA A 70 -4.76 11.46 -4.09
CA ALA A 70 -6.01 10.71 -4.03
C ALA A 70 -5.85 9.25 -4.49
N TYR A 71 -5.03 9.00 -5.51
CA TYR A 71 -4.68 7.65 -5.93
C TYR A 71 -3.86 6.91 -4.87
N ALA A 72 -2.84 7.57 -4.30
CA ALA A 72 -2.02 7.00 -3.23
C ALA A 72 -2.86 6.63 -1.99
N THR A 73 -3.74 7.52 -1.53
CA THR A 73 -4.63 7.27 -0.39
C THR A 73 -5.52 6.06 -0.63
N ARG A 74 -6.17 5.98 -1.80
CA ARG A 74 -7.03 4.83 -2.14
C ARG A 74 -6.22 3.54 -2.20
N LEU A 75 -5.05 3.58 -2.82
CA LEU A 75 -4.21 2.39 -2.96
C LEU A 75 -3.68 1.90 -1.61
N TRP A 76 -3.26 2.81 -0.73
CA TRP A 76 -2.83 2.46 0.63
C TRP A 76 -3.99 1.93 1.49
N ALA A 77 -5.18 2.53 1.40
CA ALA A 77 -6.35 2.04 2.10
C ALA A 77 -6.76 0.63 1.62
N CYS A 78 -6.81 0.40 0.31
CA CYS A 78 -7.10 -0.92 -0.24
C CYS A 78 -6.02 -1.95 0.14
N SER A 79 -4.75 -1.54 0.13
CA SER A 79 -3.63 -2.39 0.60
C SER A 79 -3.84 -2.76 2.06
N LEU A 80 -4.11 -1.78 2.93
CA LEU A 80 -4.34 -2.04 4.36
C LEU A 80 -5.48 -3.04 4.59
N VAL A 81 -6.63 -2.85 3.93
CA VAL A 81 -7.77 -3.77 4.04
C VAL A 81 -7.37 -5.17 3.57
N HIS A 82 -6.69 -5.28 2.43
CA HIS A 82 -6.23 -6.57 1.91
C HIS A 82 -5.28 -7.28 2.87
N GLU A 83 -4.29 -6.56 3.40
CA GLU A 83 -3.31 -7.10 4.36
C GLU A 83 -3.97 -7.60 5.64
N VAL A 84 -4.93 -6.84 6.19
CA VAL A 84 -5.68 -7.25 7.39
C VAL A 84 -6.53 -8.49 7.13
N LEU A 85 -7.22 -8.54 5.98
CA LEU A 85 -8.04 -9.71 5.62
C LEU A 85 -7.18 -10.96 5.43
N CYS A 86 -6.02 -10.84 4.77
CA CYS A 86 -5.09 -11.96 4.61
C CYS A 86 -4.47 -12.37 5.95
N ALA A 87 -4.10 -11.43 6.82
CA ALA A 87 -3.62 -11.76 8.16
C ALA A 87 -4.69 -12.53 8.95
N ALA A 88 -5.95 -12.08 8.92
CA ALA A 88 -7.06 -12.77 9.58
C ALA A 88 -7.30 -14.18 8.99
N LEU A 89 -7.19 -14.33 7.67
CA LEU A 89 -7.30 -15.62 7.00
C LEU A 89 -6.22 -16.60 7.47
N PHE A 90 -4.95 -16.18 7.48
CA PHE A 90 -3.85 -17.04 7.93
C PHE A 90 -3.78 -17.22 9.45
N ALA A 91 -4.44 -16.34 10.22
CA ALA A 91 -4.65 -16.54 11.65
C ALA A 91 -5.78 -17.54 11.96
N SER A 92 -6.64 -17.86 10.98
CA SER A 92 -7.75 -18.81 11.17
C SER A 92 -7.23 -20.20 11.52
N THR A 93 -7.99 -20.90 12.37
CA THR A 93 -7.62 -22.24 12.84
C THR A 93 -7.60 -23.28 11.72
N GLU A 94 -8.47 -23.10 10.71
CA GLU A 94 -8.57 -24.00 9.55
C GLU A 94 -7.29 -23.94 8.70
N LEU A 95 -6.86 -22.73 8.28
CA LEU A 95 -5.62 -22.60 7.51
C LEU A 95 -4.36 -22.93 8.32
N ARG A 96 -4.34 -22.64 9.62
CA ARG A 96 -3.23 -23.03 10.50
C ARG A 96 -3.09 -24.55 10.61
N ALA A 97 -4.21 -25.28 10.61
CA ALA A 97 -4.19 -26.73 10.63
C ALA A 97 -3.65 -27.31 9.31
N GLU A 98 -3.94 -26.68 8.16
CA GLU A 98 -3.48 -27.14 6.85
C GLU A 98 -2.03 -26.75 6.54
N LEU A 99 -1.60 -25.56 6.95
CA LEU A 99 -0.32 -24.96 6.55
C LEU A 99 0.73 -24.91 7.66
N HIS A 100 0.36 -25.26 8.90
CA HIS A 100 1.25 -25.29 10.07
C HIS A 100 2.10 -24.00 10.21
N GLU A 101 3.43 -24.13 10.36
CA GLU A 101 4.34 -22.99 10.55
C GLU A 101 4.29 -21.98 9.40
N LEU A 102 3.96 -22.43 8.18
CA LEU A 102 3.83 -21.52 7.03
C LEU A 102 2.68 -20.53 7.22
N ALA A 103 1.57 -20.93 7.87
CA ALA A 103 0.49 -20.01 8.20
C ALA A 103 0.95 -18.92 9.17
N ASP A 104 1.79 -19.25 10.15
CA ASP A 104 2.31 -18.26 11.10
C ASP A 104 3.28 -17.28 10.44
N TYR A 105 4.17 -17.77 9.56
CA TYR A 105 5.04 -16.90 8.76
C TYR A 105 4.25 -15.98 7.84
N LEU A 106 3.22 -16.51 7.16
CA LEU A 106 2.36 -15.71 6.29
C LEU A 106 1.54 -14.70 7.09
N CYS A 107 0.93 -15.10 8.20
CA CYS A 107 0.19 -14.20 9.10
C CYS A 107 1.07 -13.03 9.55
N LEU A 108 2.31 -13.31 9.98
CA LEU A 108 3.26 -12.28 10.38
C LEU A 108 3.66 -11.37 9.21
N GLY A 109 3.87 -11.95 8.02
CA GLY A 109 4.16 -11.20 6.80
C GLY A 109 3.03 -10.23 6.43
N TYR A 110 1.77 -10.67 6.50
CA TYR A 110 0.60 -9.83 6.26
C TYR A 110 0.37 -8.79 7.37
N ALA A 111 0.67 -9.12 8.63
CA ALA A 111 0.65 -8.15 9.72
C ALA A 111 1.68 -7.03 9.50
N LEU A 112 2.91 -7.38 9.09
CA LEU A 112 3.93 -6.40 8.71
C LEU A 112 3.47 -5.54 7.52
N GLY A 113 2.84 -6.17 6.53
CA GLY A 113 2.26 -5.47 5.38
C GLY A 113 1.15 -4.49 5.76
N ALA A 114 0.33 -4.82 6.75
CA ALA A 114 -0.68 -3.91 7.29
C ALA A 114 -0.04 -2.68 7.95
N LEU A 115 1.03 -2.88 8.74
CA LEU A 115 1.76 -1.77 9.37
C LEU A 115 2.39 -0.83 8.34
N LEU A 116 3.04 -1.39 7.32
CA LEU A 116 3.61 -0.62 6.21
C LEU A 116 2.52 0.14 5.44
N SER A 117 1.37 -0.49 5.19
CA SER A 117 0.23 0.14 4.52
C SER A 117 -0.39 1.27 5.35
N ALA A 118 -0.50 1.09 6.67
CA ALA A 118 -0.94 2.13 7.59
C ALA A 118 0.05 3.30 7.61
N GLY A 119 1.36 3.03 7.65
CA GLY A 119 2.39 4.07 7.55
C GLY A 119 2.32 4.83 6.22
N GLY A 120 2.12 4.11 5.10
CA GLY A 120 1.95 4.71 3.77
C GLY A 120 0.70 5.59 3.70
N LEU A 121 -0.40 5.15 4.31
CA LEU A 121 -1.63 5.94 4.41
C LEU A 121 -1.42 7.20 5.26
N LEU A 122 -0.84 7.06 6.45
CA LEU A 122 -0.57 8.17 7.37
C LEU A 122 0.33 9.22 6.73
N THR A 123 1.44 8.81 6.11
CA THR A 123 2.35 9.73 5.41
C THR A 123 1.68 10.46 4.25
N THR A 124 0.75 9.81 3.55
CA THR A 124 -0.03 10.44 2.47
C THR A 124 -1.03 11.45 3.04
N LEU A 125 -1.61 11.18 4.21
CA LEU A 125 -2.57 12.06 4.87
C LEU A 125 -1.88 13.27 5.53
N THR A 126 -0.74 13.08 6.20
CA THR A 126 -0.02 14.16 6.91
C THR A 126 0.80 15.07 6.00
N ALA A 127 1.01 14.69 4.73
CA ALA A 127 1.63 15.57 3.75
C ALA A 127 0.82 16.88 3.47
N ASP A 128 -0.43 16.98 3.94
CA ASP A 128 -1.26 18.21 3.89
C ASP A 128 -0.77 19.32 4.82
N SER A 129 -0.24 18.94 5.99
CA SER A 129 -0.06 19.89 7.09
C SER A 129 1.19 20.77 6.96
N THR A 130 2.07 20.49 6.00
CA THR A 130 3.39 21.14 5.89
C THR A 130 3.51 22.16 4.76
N SER A 131 2.45 22.42 3.99
CA SER A 131 2.45 23.34 2.84
C SER A 131 1.88 24.74 3.14
N TYR A 132 1.98 25.23 4.37
CA TYR A 132 1.81 26.66 4.68
C TYR A 132 3.19 27.32 4.82
N PRO A 133 3.71 28.02 3.79
CA PRO A 133 4.56 29.16 4.09
C PRO A 133 3.67 30.22 4.74
N ALA A 134 4.00 30.63 5.95
CA ALA A 134 3.51 31.87 6.50
C ALA A 134 4.00 33.01 5.58
N SER A 135 3.20 33.38 4.59
CA SER A 135 3.47 34.53 3.74
C SER A 135 3.12 35.80 4.51
N ASP A 136 4.16 36.60 4.72
CA ASP A 136 4.15 38.06 4.69
C ASP A 136 3.18 38.76 5.65
N GLU A 137 3.68 39.01 6.86
CA GLU A 137 3.29 40.17 7.63
C GLU A 137 3.93 41.40 6.96
N PRO A 138 3.16 42.34 6.36
CA PRO A 138 3.74 43.54 5.78
C PRO A 138 4.26 44.44 6.90
N ASP A 139 5.54 44.78 6.82
CA ASP A 139 6.22 45.75 7.68
C ASP A 139 5.46 47.09 7.65
N PRO A 140 4.87 47.56 8.77
CA PRO A 140 4.23 48.86 8.81
C PRO A 140 5.31 49.95 8.82
N ALA A 141 5.25 50.78 7.77
CA ALA A 141 6.12 51.95 7.53
C ALA A 141 6.14 52.97 8.67
#